data_AF-A0A7X2H9P7-F1
#
_entry.id   AF-A0A7X2H9P7-F1
#
_cell.length_a   1.000
_cell.length_b   1.000
_cell.length_c   1.000
_cell.angle_alpha   90.00
_cell.angle_beta   90.00
_cell.angle_gamma   90.00
#
_symmetry.space_group_name_H-M   'P 1'
#
loop_
_entity.id
_entity.type
_entity.pdbx_description
1 polymer ?
#
loop_
_entity_poly.entity_id
_entity_poly.type
_entity_poly.pdbx_seq_one_letter_code
_entity_poly.pdbx_strand_id
1 'polypeptide(L)'
;MKYKILMILTVVLIACIAIIITIRSEDIEFDEVRVEELDNDIQDTIKQIKEQKTYFIIKDKTIVLYSNLSKSGLYTYPYAEIKQKKSKLIVNIKSHMAADEQYIKEILIIRIKNFKQLPEEFETTFLDQKTDYKIIDLSK
;
A
#
# COMPACT_ATOMS: atom_id res chain seq x y z
N MET A 1 -37.59 36.10 -8.00
CA MET A 1 -36.18 36.10 -7.54
C MET A 1 -35.81 34.89 -6.66
N LYS A 2 -36.69 34.40 -5.76
CA LYS A 2 -36.42 33.26 -4.86
C LYS A 2 -35.92 31.97 -5.57
N TYR A 3 -36.49 31.63 -6.73
CA TYR A 3 -36.09 30.43 -7.49
C TYR A 3 -34.70 30.52 -8.14
N LYS A 4 -34.20 31.73 -8.44
CA LYS A 4 -32.85 31.90 -9.05
C LYS A 4 -31.74 31.59 -8.03
N ILE A 5 -31.93 31.98 -6.77
CA ILE A 5 -30.97 31.71 -5.69
C ILE A 5 -30.93 30.21 -5.38
N LEU A 6 -32.09 29.56 -5.34
CA LEU A 6 -32.20 28.11 -5.12
C LEU A 6 -31.54 27.31 -6.25
N MET A 7 -31.68 27.77 -7.49
CA MET A 7 -31.05 27.14 -8.67
C MET A 7 -29.52 27.30 -8.64
N ILE A 8 -29.00 28.45 -8.19
CA ILE A 8 -27.56 28.65 -8.04
C ILE A 8 -27.01 27.76 -6.91
N LEU A 9 -27.71 27.67 -5.77
CA LEU A 9 -27.29 26.84 -4.64
C LEU A 9 -27.20 25.35 -5.00
N THR A 10 -28.18 24.85 -5.76
CA THR A 10 -28.21 23.44 -6.20
C THR A 10 -27.08 23.14 -7.18
N VAL A 11 -26.78 24.05 -8.11
CA VAL A 11 -25.64 23.90 -9.04
C VAL A 11 -24.31 23.90 -8.29
N VAL A 12 -24.14 24.78 -7.30
CA VAL A 12 -22.92 24.81 -6.45
C VAL A 12 -22.79 23.52 -5.62
N LEU A 13 -23.90 23.02 -5.06
CA LEU A 13 -23.89 21.78 -4.27
C LEU A 13 -23.52 20.57 -5.12
N ILE A 14 -24.05 20.46 -6.35
CA ILE A 14 -23.71 19.38 -7.29
C ILE A 14 -22.25 19.48 -7.72
N ALA A 15 -21.74 20.69 -7.97
CA ALA A 15 -20.33 20.90 -8.29
C ALA A 15 -19.40 20.50 -7.13
N CYS A 16 -19.75 20.85 -5.88
CA CYS A 16 -19.00 20.42 -4.70
C CYS A 16 -19.03 18.90 -4.51
N ILE A 17 -20.19 18.24 -4.72
CA ILE A 17 -20.30 16.78 -4.63
C ILE A 17 -19.47 16.10 -5.73
N ALA A 18 -19.48 16.62 -6.95
CA ALA A 18 -18.64 16.10 -8.03
C ALA A 18 -17.14 16.20 -7.71
N ILE A 19 -16.71 17.31 -7.09
CA ILE A 19 -15.32 17.51 -6.62
C ILE A 19 -14.96 16.52 -5.51
N ILE A 20 -15.87 16.26 -4.56
CA ILE A 20 -15.67 15.30 -3.47
C ILE A 20 -15.57 13.86 -4.00
N ILE A 21 -16.33 13.50 -5.03
CA ILE A 21 -16.27 12.17 -5.66
C ILE A 21 -14.97 12.02 -6.48
N THR A 22 -14.42 13.12 -7.00
CA THR A 22 -13.10 13.14 -7.64
C THR A 22 -11.91 13.11 -6.67
N ILE A 23 -12.13 12.98 -5.36
CA ILE A 23 -11.11 12.45 -4.43
C ILE A 23 -10.94 10.96 -4.75
N ARG A 24 -10.46 10.73 -5.97
CA ARG A 24 -10.20 9.45 -6.61
C ARG A 24 -9.10 8.76 -5.83
N SER A 25 -9.17 7.45 -5.73
CA SER A 25 -7.99 6.69 -5.38
C SER A 25 -6.92 7.02 -6.41
N GLU A 26 -5.80 7.57 -5.97
CA GLU A 26 -4.65 7.78 -6.84
C GLU A 26 -3.89 6.46 -6.94
N ASP A 27 -3.62 6.04 -8.17
CA ASP A 27 -2.69 4.94 -8.43
C ASP A 27 -1.30 5.42 -8.06
N ILE A 28 -0.57 4.60 -7.29
CA ILE A 28 0.74 4.97 -6.77
C ILE A 28 1.82 4.34 -7.62
N GLU A 29 2.87 5.10 -7.92
CA GLU A 29 4.06 4.59 -8.57
C GLU A 29 4.91 3.78 -7.59
N PHE A 30 5.25 2.56 -7.97
CA PHE A 30 6.09 1.67 -7.19
C PHE A 30 6.88 0.73 -8.10
N ASP A 31 7.98 0.20 -7.58
CA ASP A 31 8.76 -0.84 -8.25
C ASP A 31 8.96 -2.04 -7.32
N GLU A 32 8.96 -3.23 -7.90
CA GLU A 32 9.50 -4.42 -7.26
C GLU A 32 11.03 -4.34 -7.25
N VAL A 33 11.63 -4.58 -6.08
CA VAL A 33 13.08 -4.44 -5.89
C VAL A 33 13.61 -5.62 -5.08
N ARG A 34 14.89 -5.95 -5.27
CA ARG A 34 15.58 -6.93 -4.43
C ARG A 34 16.07 -6.29 -3.15
N VAL A 35 16.31 -7.10 -2.11
CA VAL A 35 16.83 -6.60 -0.81
C VAL A 35 18.15 -5.85 -1.03
N GLU A 36 19.03 -6.40 -1.86
CA GLU A 36 20.36 -5.87 -2.13
C GLU A 36 20.36 -4.49 -2.79
N GLU A 37 19.23 -4.10 -3.40
CA GLU A 37 19.04 -2.80 -4.05
C GLU A 37 18.51 -1.72 -3.10
N LEU A 38 18.16 -2.08 -1.85
CA LEU A 38 17.67 -1.16 -0.82
C LEU A 38 18.81 -0.49 -0.07
N ASP A 39 18.53 0.62 0.62
CA ASP A 39 19.44 1.23 1.57
C ASP A 39 19.89 0.25 2.67
N ASN A 40 21.16 0.34 3.10
CA ASN A 40 21.76 -0.56 4.09
C ASN A 40 20.93 -0.67 5.38
N ASP A 41 20.40 0.45 5.89
CA ASP A 41 19.58 0.45 7.12
C ASP A 41 18.29 -0.38 6.95
N ILE A 42 17.68 -0.32 5.75
CA ILE A 42 16.49 -1.10 5.42
C ILE A 42 16.86 -2.58 5.29
N GLN A 43 17.99 -2.89 4.64
CA GLN A 43 18.49 -4.26 4.55
C GLN A 43 18.72 -4.89 5.92
N ASP A 44 19.38 -4.15 6.82
CA ASP A 44 19.68 -4.62 8.17
C ASP A 44 18.41 -4.77 9.01
N THR A 45 17.43 -3.88 8.83
CA THR A 45 16.10 -4.02 9.41
C THR A 45 15.42 -5.30 8.94
N ILE A 46 15.41 -5.58 7.63
CA ILE A 46 14.82 -6.79 7.06
C ILE A 46 15.49 -8.05 7.62
N LYS A 47 16.82 -8.08 7.73
CA LYS A 47 17.57 -9.23 8.31
C LYS A 47 17.15 -9.55 9.75
N GLN A 48 16.77 -8.54 10.53
CA GLN A 48 16.34 -8.68 11.92
C GLN A 48 14.90 -9.16 12.06
N ILE A 49 14.06 -9.04 11.02
CA ILE A 49 12.67 -9.50 11.06
C ILE A 49 12.62 -11.04 11.03
N LYS A 50 12.07 -11.63 12.09
CA LYS A 50 11.87 -13.10 12.22
C LYS A 50 10.40 -13.50 12.25
N GLU A 51 9.53 -12.59 12.67
CA GLU A 51 8.09 -12.79 12.69
C GLU A 51 7.52 -12.74 11.27
N GLN A 52 6.44 -13.49 11.03
CA GLN A 52 5.74 -13.50 9.76
C GLN A 52 4.61 -12.47 9.79
N LYS A 53 4.79 -11.38 9.04
CA LYS A 53 3.88 -10.25 8.99
C LYS A 53 4.08 -9.44 7.70
N THR A 54 3.24 -8.44 7.51
CA THR A 54 3.53 -7.33 6.60
C THR A 54 4.16 -6.17 7.37
N TYR A 55 5.20 -5.58 6.80
CA TYR A 55 5.97 -4.48 7.37
C TYR A 55 6.00 -3.31 6.39
N PHE A 56 5.71 -2.12 6.89
CA PHE A 56 5.96 -0.86 6.21
C PHE A 56 7.20 -0.24 6.84
N ILE A 57 8.32 -0.32 6.12
CA ILE A 57 9.58 0.29 6.53
C ILE A 57 9.65 1.66 5.87
N ILE A 58 9.55 2.71 6.68
CA ILE A 58 9.53 4.09 6.23
C ILE A 58 10.92 4.67 6.46
N LYS A 59 11.49 5.25 5.40
CA LYS A 59 12.72 6.03 5.47
C LYS A 59 12.54 7.26 4.59
N ASP A 60 12.55 8.44 5.20
CA ASP A 60 12.26 9.71 4.54
C ASP A 60 10.88 9.71 3.87
N LYS A 61 10.81 9.89 2.55
CA LYS A 61 9.58 9.82 1.74
C LYS A 61 9.40 8.49 1.02
N THR A 62 10.22 7.50 1.34
CA THR A 62 10.19 6.17 0.73
C THR A 62 9.54 5.20 1.68
N ILE A 63 8.60 4.41 1.17
CA ILE A 63 7.97 3.31 1.91
C ILE A 63 8.38 2.02 1.24
N VAL A 64 9.01 1.13 2.00
CA VAL A 64 9.29 -0.24 1.57
C VAL A 64 8.27 -1.16 2.22
N LEU A 65 7.45 -1.79 1.38
CA LEU A 65 6.57 -2.88 1.79
C LEU A 65 7.40 -4.17 1.80
N TYR A 66 7.60 -4.75 2.98
CA TYR A 66 8.20 -6.08 3.15
C TYR A 66 7.14 -7.02 3.70
N SER A 67 6.77 -8.07 2.98
CA SER A 67 5.81 -9.07 3.47
C SER A 67 6.40 -10.47 3.42
N ASN A 68 6.32 -11.19 4.54
CA ASN A 68 6.79 -12.56 4.70
C ASN A 68 5.71 -13.48 5.34
N LEU A 69 4.44 -13.21 5.05
CA LEU A 69 3.25 -13.84 5.64
C LEU A 69 3.12 -15.37 5.44
N SER A 70 4.05 -16.04 4.76
CA SER A 70 3.93 -17.48 4.48
C SER A 70 4.40 -18.37 5.64
N LYS A 71 3.47 -19.09 6.30
CA LYS A 71 3.75 -20.14 7.30
C LYS A 71 4.15 -21.49 6.69
N SER A 72 3.63 -21.85 5.51
CA SER A 72 4.01 -23.03 4.73
C SER A 72 3.16 -23.12 3.45
N GLY A 73 3.77 -23.54 2.33
CA GLY A 73 3.15 -23.65 0.99
C GLY A 73 3.78 -22.68 -0.03
N LEU A 74 3.80 -23.05 -1.33
CA LEU A 74 4.23 -22.15 -2.42
C LEU A 74 3.19 -21.04 -2.61
N TYR A 75 3.62 -19.79 -2.64
CA TYR A 75 2.90 -18.75 -3.38
C TYR A 75 3.63 -18.54 -4.69
N THR A 76 2.95 -17.94 -5.64
CA THR A 76 3.47 -17.69 -6.98
C THR A 76 3.55 -16.19 -7.12
N TYR A 77 4.77 -15.66 -7.06
CA TYR A 77 5.14 -14.25 -7.14
C TYR A 77 4.01 -13.32 -6.68
N PRO A 78 3.82 -13.08 -5.37
CA PRO A 78 2.80 -12.17 -4.94
C PRO A 78 3.08 -10.79 -5.52
N TYR A 79 2.07 -10.16 -6.08
CA TYR A 79 2.13 -8.76 -6.46
C TYR A 79 1.25 -7.95 -5.52
N ALA A 80 1.52 -6.66 -5.38
CA ALA A 80 0.62 -5.76 -4.66
C ALA A 80 -0.14 -4.86 -5.63
N GLU A 81 -1.43 -4.69 -5.37
CA GLU A 81 -2.17 -3.54 -5.82
C GLU A 81 -2.12 -2.48 -4.71
N ILE A 82 -1.52 -1.33 -5.03
CA ILE A 82 -1.32 -0.24 -4.07
C ILE A 82 -2.11 0.98 -4.53
N LYS A 83 -2.97 1.49 -3.65
CA LYS A 83 -3.79 2.67 -3.91
C LYS A 83 -3.77 3.60 -2.72
N GLN A 84 -3.77 4.90 -2.99
CA GLN A 84 -3.95 5.90 -1.94
C GLN A 84 -5.37 6.44 -1.98
N LYS A 85 -6.07 6.39 -0.85
CA LYS A 85 -7.39 7.01 -0.67
C LYS A 85 -7.31 7.99 0.49
N LYS A 86 -7.30 9.29 0.19
CA LYS A 86 -7.06 10.36 1.18
C LYS A 86 -5.70 10.16 1.87
N SER A 87 -5.64 10.19 3.21
CA SER A 87 -4.42 9.94 4.00
C SER A 87 -4.14 8.46 4.25
N LYS A 88 -4.88 7.55 3.61
CA LYS A 88 -4.76 6.10 3.81
C LYS A 88 -4.11 5.40 2.63
N LEU A 89 -3.09 4.60 2.91
CA LEU A 89 -2.46 3.68 1.97
C LEU A 89 -3.14 2.31 2.06
N ILE A 90 -3.69 1.84 0.95
CA ILE A 90 -4.34 0.54 0.84
C ILE A 90 -3.45 -0.36 0.00
N VAL A 91 -3.05 -1.49 0.58
CA VAL A 91 -2.21 -2.50 -0.05
C VAL A 91 -2.98 -3.82 -0.09
N ASN A 92 -3.18 -4.35 -1.29
CA ASN A 92 -3.74 -5.68 -1.49
C ASN A 92 -2.70 -6.59 -2.12
N ILE A 93 -2.23 -7.58 -1.34
CA ILE A 93 -1.24 -8.57 -1.77
C ILE A 93 -1.99 -9.76 -2.36
N LYS A 94 -1.77 -10.02 -3.65
CA LYS A 94 -2.44 -11.07 -4.44
C LYS A 94 -1.43 -12.09 -4.95
N SER A 95 -1.92 -13.20 -5.51
CA SER A 95 -1.11 -14.26 -6.13
C SER A 95 -1.27 -14.27 -7.65
N HIS A 96 -0.21 -14.57 -8.40
CA HIS A 96 -0.26 -14.70 -9.87
C HIS A 96 -0.82 -16.04 -10.39
N MET A 97 -0.81 -17.13 -9.60
CA MET A 97 -1.31 -18.46 -10.02
C MET A 97 -2.40 -19.02 -9.09
N ALA A 98 -3.19 -19.94 -9.65
CA ALA A 98 -4.05 -20.86 -8.93
C ALA A 98 -3.24 -22.01 -8.32
N ALA A 99 -3.62 -22.44 -7.12
CA ALA A 99 -2.79 -23.21 -6.21
C ALA A 99 -2.70 -24.70 -6.57
N ASP A 100 -1.67 -25.11 -7.33
CA ASP A 100 -1.27 -26.52 -7.47
C ASP A 100 0.27 -26.64 -7.60
N GLU A 101 0.88 -27.44 -6.70
CA GLU A 101 2.29 -27.94 -6.68
C GLU A 101 3.45 -27.10 -6.06
N GLN A 102 3.87 -27.50 -4.83
CA GLN A 102 5.20 -27.58 -4.14
C GLN A 102 6.22 -26.41 -3.94
N TYR A 103 6.15 -25.78 -2.75
CA TYR A 103 7.12 -25.06 -1.85
C TYR A 103 8.27 -24.13 -2.33
N ILE A 104 8.09 -22.80 -2.19
CA ILE A 104 9.12 -21.73 -2.07
C ILE A 104 8.56 -20.62 -1.15
N LYS A 105 9.42 -20.08 -0.27
CA LYS A 105 9.18 -18.87 0.54
C LYS A 105 9.29 -17.64 -0.33
N GLU A 106 8.22 -16.85 -0.42
CA GLU A 106 8.25 -15.61 -1.20
C GLU A 106 8.17 -14.41 -0.27
N ILE A 107 9.11 -13.49 -0.49
CA ILE A 107 9.15 -12.19 0.16
C ILE A 107 8.70 -11.18 -0.90
N LEU A 108 7.63 -10.44 -0.61
CA LEU A 108 7.27 -9.29 -1.43
C LEU A 108 8.05 -8.08 -0.92
N ILE A 109 8.82 -7.45 -1.81
CA ILE A 109 9.54 -6.21 -1.53
C ILE A 109 9.20 -5.19 -2.60
N ILE A 110 8.42 -4.18 -2.21
CA ILE A 110 8.04 -3.09 -3.10
C ILE A 110 8.53 -1.78 -2.52
N ARG A 111 9.18 -0.97 -3.36
CA ARG A 111 9.54 0.40 -3.04
C ARG A 111 8.50 1.33 -3.64
N ILE A 112 7.73 1.97 -2.78
CA ILE A 112 6.71 2.94 -3.17
C ILE A 112 7.36 4.31 -3.26
N LYS A 113 7.19 4.98 -4.40
CA LYS A 113 7.89 6.23 -4.74
C LYS A 113 6.96 7.45 -4.65
N ASN A 114 7.59 8.62 -4.58
CA ASN A 114 6.96 9.91 -4.91
C ASN A 114 5.75 10.33 -4.07
N PHE A 115 5.78 10.10 -2.75
CA PHE A 115 4.76 10.67 -1.85
C PHE A 115 4.93 12.17 -1.65
N LYS A 116 3.87 12.94 -1.92
CA LYS A 116 3.80 14.37 -1.53
C LYS A 116 3.78 14.53 -0.01
N GLN A 117 3.02 13.66 0.66
CA GLN A 117 2.89 13.53 2.10
C GLN A 117 2.79 12.04 2.44
N LEU A 118 3.45 11.61 3.52
CA LEU A 118 3.36 10.24 4.00
C LEU A 118 1.92 9.90 4.41
N PRO A 119 1.46 8.66 4.17
CA PRO A 119 0.17 8.18 4.67
C PRO A 119 0.11 8.21 6.20
N GLU A 120 -1.05 8.61 6.74
CA GLU A 120 -1.35 8.59 8.19
C GLU A 120 -1.93 7.24 8.61
N GLU A 121 -2.59 6.56 7.68
CA GLU A 121 -3.22 5.26 7.89
C GLU A 121 -2.74 4.24 6.87
N PHE A 122 -2.68 2.97 7.29
CA PHE A 122 -2.31 1.85 6.44
C PHE A 122 -3.38 0.76 6.55
N GLU A 123 -3.67 0.10 5.44
CA GLU A 123 -4.50 -1.09 5.39
C GLU A 123 -3.85 -2.12 4.49
N THR A 124 -3.76 -3.34 4.99
CA THR A 124 -3.17 -4.47 4.29
C THR A 124 -4.18 -5.59 4.21
N THR A 125 -4.31 -6.13 3.00
CA THR A 125 -5.02 -7.38 2.73
C THR A 125 -4.07 -8.37 2.07
N PHE A 126 -4.23 -9.65 2.38
CA PHE A 126 -3.54 -10.76 1.74
C PHE A 126 -4.59 -11.73 1.24
N LEU A 127 -4.64 -11.96 -0.08
CA LEU A 127 -5.70 -12.73 -0.74
C LEU A 127 -7.11 -12.25 -0.33
N ASP A 128 -7.30 -10.93 -0.40
CA ASP A 128 -8.55 -10.22 -0.04
C ASP A 128 -8.98 -10.36 1.45
N GLN A 129 -8.14 -10.95 2.30
CA GLN A 129 -8.38 -11.02 3.75
C GLN A 129 -7.55 -9.97 4.48
N LYS A 130 -8.18 -9.23 5.39
CA LYS A 130 -7.49 -8.25 6.23
C LYS A 130 -6.39 -8.94 7.04
N THR A 131 -5.18 -8.41 6.97
CA THR A 131 -4.01 -8.94 7.67
C THR A 131 -3.38 -7.87 8.55
N ASP A 132 -2.74 -8.30 9.63
CA ASP A 132 -2.01 -7.39 10.51
C ASP A 132 -0.74 -6.87 9.83
N TYR A 133 -0.35 -5.64 10.17
CA TYR A 133 0.89 -5.03 9.71
C TYR A 133 1.70 -4.42 10.87
N LYS A 134 2.95 -4.06 10.62
CA LYS A 134 3.79 -3.26 11.52
C LYS A 134 4.47 -2.13 10.76
N ILE A 135 4.56 -0.97 11.38
CA ILE A 135 5.30 0.17 10.84
C ILE A 135 6.66 0.25 11.55
N ILE A 136 7.72 0.47 10.78
CA ILE A 136 9.07 0.73 11.28
C ILE A 136 9.53 2.03 10.61
N ASP A 137 9.71 3.09 11.41
CA ASP A 137 10.21 4.38 10.93
C ASP A 137 11.71 4.51 11.23
N LEU A 138 12.50 4.74 10.18
CA LEU A 138 13.95 4.88 10.20
C LEU A 138 14.41 6.33 9.97
N SER A 139 13.49 7.29 9.84
CA SER A 139 13.75 8.69 9.42
C SER A 139 14.34 9.58 10.52
N LYS A 140 15.23 9.03 11.36
CA LYS A 140 15.82 9.73 12.52
C LYS A 140 16.88 10.76 12.13
#